data_AF-A0A535MLM1-F1
#
_entry.id   AF-A0A535MLM1-F1
#
_cell.length_a   1.000
_cell.length_b   1.000
_cell.length_c   1.000
_cell.angle_alpha   90.00
_cell.angle_beta   90.00
_cell.angle_gamma   90.00
#
_symmetry.space_group_name_H-M   'P 1'
#
loop_
_entity.id
_entity.type
_entity.pdbx_description
1 polymer ?
#
loop_
_entity_poly.entity_id
_entity_poly.type
_entity_poly.pdbx_seq_one_letter_code
_entity_poly.pdbx_strand_id
1 'polypeptide(L)' 'MYRAPDGTTYYVVDGHVHWWDASNENYRDPRNADGWIRCFYDYHKNLSPADYVWPFELYQKYPEERMIQDLFTD' A
#
# COMPACT_ATOMS: atom_id res chain seq x y z
N MET A 1 -1.79 -24.69 2.66
CA MET A 1 -2.00 -25.45 1.40
C MET A 1 -3.39 -26.04 1.43
N TYR A 2 -4.19 -25.77 0.40
CA TYR A 2 -5.51 -26.38 0.22
C TYR A 2 -5.35 -27.68 -0.57
N ARG A 3 -6.04 -28.75 -0.20
CA ARG A 3 -6.01 -30.03 -0.92
C ARG A 3 -7.41 -30.33 -1.45
N ALA A 4 -7.53 -30.44 -2.76
CA ALA A 4 -8.80 -30.73 -3.41
C ALA A 4 -9.16 -32.23 -3.28
N PRO A 5 -10.45 -32.59 -3.46
CA PRO A 5 -10.92 -33.97 -3.36
C PRO A 5 -10.25 -34.96 -4.34
N ASP A 6 -9.73 -34.46 -5.47
CA ASP A 6 -8.97 -35.23 -6.46
C ASP A 6 -7.51 -35.48 -6.05
N GLY A 7 -7.06 -34.94 -4.91
CA GLY A 7 -5.71 -35.07 -4.39
C GLY A 7 -4.77 -33.92 -4.76
N THR A 8 -5.17 -33.01 -5.65
CA THR A 8 -4.37 -31.85 -6.06
C THR A 8 -4.12 -30.91 -4.89
N THR A 9 -2.90 -30.41 -4.74
CA THR A 9 -2.52 -29.50 -3.65
C THR A 9 -2.25 -28.11 -4.22
N TYR A 10 -2.93 -27.11 -3.66
CA TYR A 10 -2.83 -25.71 -4.02
C TYR A 10 -2.12 -24.93 -2.92
N TYR A 11 -1.16 -24.10 -3.32
CA TYR A 11 -0.67 -23.01 -2.50
C TYR A 11 -1.51 -21.78 -2.81
N VAL A 12 -2.34 -21.37 -1.86
CA VAL A 12 -3.24 -20.21 -2.03
C VAL A 12 -2.58 -19.04 -1.33
N VAL A 13 -2.35 -17.98 -2.09
CA VAL A 13 -1.93 -16.67 -1.57
C VAL A 13 -3.12 -15.75 -1.71
N ASP A 14 -3.54 -15.15 -0.62
CA ASP A 14 -4.48 -14.05 -0.63
C ASP A 14 -3.70 -12.74 -0.51
N GLY A 15 -3.93 -11.84 -1.46
CA GLY A 15 -3.26 -10.55 -1.55
C GLY A 15 -4.24 -9.43 -1.27
N HIS A 16 -3.92 -8.58 -0.30
CA HIS A 16 -4.67 -7.36 -0.03
C HIS A 16 -3.82 -6.14 -0.31
N VAL A 17 -4.37 -5.21 -1.08
CA VAL A 17 -3.70 -3.95 -1.43
C VAL A 17 -4.67 -2.79 -1.21
N HIS A 18 -4.12 -1.63 -0.87
CA HIS A 18 -4.88 -0.40 -0.72
C HIS A 18 -4.51 0.54 -1.86
N TRP A 19 -5.53 1.10 -2.53
CA TRP A 19 -5.37 2.29 -3.34
C TRP A 19 -5.99 3.44 -2.57
N TRP A 20 -5.17 4.39 -2.10
CA TRP A 20 -5.62 5.45 -1.20
C TRP A 20 -5.25 6.83 -1.71
N ASP A 21 -6.05 7.81 -1.29
CA ASP A 21 -5.78 9.24 -1.50
C ASP A 21 -5.94 9.96 -0.15
N ALA A 22 -4.80 10.19 0.51
CA ALA A 22 -4.69 10.95 1.75
C ALA A 22 -4.16 12.38 1.50
N SER A 23 -4.39 12.91 0.30
CA SER A 23 -4.12 14.31 -0.02
C SER A 23 -4.93 15.25 0.87
N ASN A 24 -4.42 16.47 1.04
CA ASN A 24 -5.02 17.46 1.95
C ASN A 24 -6.46 17.81 1.52
N GLU A 25 -6.76 17.71 0.23
CA GLU A 25 -8.09 17.93 -0.36
C GLU A 25 -9.14 16.95 0.19
N ASN A 26 -8.72 15.76 0.64
CA ASN A 26 -9.59 14.74 1.23
C ASN A 26 -9.70 14.84 2.77
N TYR A 27 -9.10 15.85 3.40
CA TYR A 27 -9.12 15.98 4.86
C TYR A 27 -10.46 16.52 5.35
N ARG A 28 -11.19 15.69 6.10
CA ARG A 28 -12.37 16.14 6.85
C ARG A 28 -11.99 16.84 8.16
N ASP A 29 -10.96 16.34 8.84
CA ASP A 29 -10.35 16.95 10.02
C ASP A 29 -8.83 16.96 9.83
N PRO A 30 -8.22 18.13 9.55
CA PRO A 30 -6.80 18.21 9.21
C PRO A 30 -5.85 17.61 10.25
N ARG A 31 -6.16 17.76 11.55
CA ARG A 31 -5.27 17.29 12.61
C ARG A 31 -5.22 15.76 12.64
N ASN A 32 -6.38 15.13 12.58
CA ASN A 32 -6.48 13.69 12.67
C ASN A 32 -6.07 13.02 11.35
N ALA A 33 -6.38 13.62 10.20
CA ALA A 33 -6.00 13.10 8.89
C ALA A 33 -4.48 13.17 8.64
N ASP A 34 -3.83 14.31 8.98
CA ASP A 34 -2.37 14.44 8.89
C ASP A 34 -1.67 13.44 9.83
N GLY A 35 -2.14 13.32 11.07
CA GLY A 35 -1.61 12.35 12.02
C GLY A 35 -1.75 10.91 11.54
N TRP A 36 -2.87 10.57 10.90
CA TRP A 36 -3.10 9.24 10.32
C TRP A 36 -2.08 8.92 9.23
N ILE A 37 -1.96 9.75 8.19
CA ILE A 37 -1.06 9.43 7.06
C ILE A 37 0.42 9.48 7.47
N ARG A 38 0.82 10.39 8.37
CA ARG A 38 2.19 10.47 8.87
C ARG A 38 2.59 9.24 9.66
N CYS A 39 1.68 8.69 10.47
CA CYS A 39 1.93 7.45 11.20
C CYS A 39 2.32 6.31 10.25
N PHE A 40 1.54 6.10 9.18
CA PHE A 40 1.85 5.08 8.17
C PHE A 40 3.15 5.38 7.40
N TYR A 41 3.38 6.65 7.07
CA TYR A 41 4.60 7.05 6.39
C TYR A 41 5.85 6.84 7.26
N ASP A 42 5.79 7.07 8.57
CA ASP A 42 6.91 6.83 9.47
C ASP A 42 7.27 5.34 9.53
N TYR A 43 6.29 4.43 9.48
CA TYR A 43 6.56 3.00 9.32
C TYR A 43 7.22 2.70 7.98
N HIS A 44 6.67 3.23 6.88
CA HIS A 44 7.21 3.07 5.54
C HIS A 44 8.67 3.54 5.45
N LYS A 45 8.96 4.75 5.93
CA LYS A 45 10.27 5.39 5.88
C LYS A 45 11.31 4.69 6.75
N ASN A 46 10.93 4.25 7.96
CA ASN A 46 11.88 3.71 8.92
C ASN A 46 12.07 2.19 8.82
N LEU A 47 11.14 1.45 8.20
CA LEU A 47 11.18 -0.01 8.11
C LEU A 47 11.42 -0.54 6.69
N SER A 48 11.47 0.31 5.67
CA SER A 48 11.80 -0.09 4.30
C SER A 48 13.30 0.09 4.01
N PRO A 49 13.89 -0.69 3.08
CA PRO A 49 15.20 -0.36 2.54
C PRO A 49 15.17 1.01 1.87
N ALA A 50 16.31 1.73 1.90
CA ALA A 50 16.38 3.13 1.47
C ALA A 50 15.86 3.35 0.04
N ASP A 51 16.17 2.43 -0.89
CA ASP A 51 15.76 2.52 -2.30
C ASP A 51 14.25 2.32 -2.51
N TYR A 52 13.53 1.80 -1.51
CA TYR A 52 12.08 1.63 -1.52
C TYR A 52 11.33 2.74 -0.77
N VAL A 53 12.04 3.66 -0.12
CA VAL A 53 11.42 4.79 0.58
C VAL A 53 10.95 5.84 -0.41
N TRP A 54 9.64 5.88 -0.64
CA TRP A 54 8.98 6.91 -1.44
C TRP A 54 9.04 8.30 -0.79
N PRO A 55 9.05 9.38 -1.58
CA PRO A 55 8.72 10.72 -1.10
C PRO A 55 7.35 10.75 -0.43
N PHE A 56 7.17 11.64 0.55
CA PHE A 56 5.92 11.72 1.32
C PHE A 56 4.73 12.03 0.43
N GLU A 57 4.87 12.92 -0.54
CA GLU A 57 3.80 13.36 -1.45
C GLU A 57 3.28 12.19 -2.30
N LEU A 58 4.20 11.33 -2.75
CA LEU A 58 3.86 10.11 -3.49
C LEU A 58 3.16 9.09 -2.58
N TYR A 59 3.64 8.93 -1.34
CA TYR A 59 2.99 8.05 -0.37
C TYR A 59 1.62 8.57 0.05
N GLN A 60 1.48 9.89 0.16
CA GLN A 60 0.24 10.56 0.55
C GLN A 60 -0.86 10.36 -0.50
N LYS A 61 -0.50 10.42 -1.78
CA LYS A 61 -1.43 10.19 -2.88
C LYS A 61 -0.84 9.20 -3.87
N TYR A 62 -1.32 7.97 -3.81
CA TYR A 62 -0.81 6.88 -4.64
C TYR A 62 -1.46 6.92 -6.04
N PRO A 63 -0.74 7.29 -7.12
CA PRO A 63 -1.34 7.44 -8.43
C PRO A 63 -1.80 6.09 -9.01
N GLU A 64 -2.86 6.12 -9.82
CA GLU A 64 -3.39 4.92 -10.48
C GLU A 64 -2.30 4.25 -11.33
N GLU A 65 -1.58 5.03 -12.15
CA GLU A 65 -0.53 4.51 -13.03
C GLU A 65 0.60 3.85 -12.25
N ARG A 66 0.92 4.38 -11.07
CA ARG A 66 1.94 3.80 -10.19
C ARG A 66 1.45 2.49 -9.58
N MET A 67 0.18 2.41 -9.17
CA MET A 67 -0.39 1.16 -8.68
C MET A 67 -0.36 0.06 -9.74
N ILE A 68 -0.69 0.41 -10.98
CA ILE A 68 -0.58 -0.53 -12.10
C ILE A 68 0.88 -0.96 -12.29
N GLN A 69 1.82 0.00 -12.25
CA GLN A 69 3.23 -0.30 -12.40
C GLN A 69 3.73 -1.27 -11.31
N ASP A 70 3.40 -1.00 -10.06
CA ASP A 70 3.93 -1.74 -8.90
C ASP A 70 3.28 -3.13 -8.71
N LEU A 71 2.05 -3.35 -9.20
CA LEU A 71 1.31 -4.61 -8.99
C LEU A 71 1.29 -5.54 -10.20
N PHE A 72 1.36 -5.00 -11.42
CA PHE A 72 1.08 -5.78 -12.63
C PHE A 72 2.18 -5.72 -13.68
N THR A 73 3.24 -4.94 -13.45
CA THR A 73 4.36 -4.84 -14.38
C THR A 73 5.70 -4.97 -13.66
N ASP A 74 6.75 -5.18 -14.45
CA ASP A 74 8.14 -5.27 -14.00
C ASP A 74 8.82 -3.88 -13.95
#